data_AF-A0A919VH07-F1
#
_entry.id   AF-A0A919VH07-F1
#
_cell.length_a   1.000
_cell.length_b   1.000
_cell.length_c   1.000
_cell.angle_alpha   90.00
_cell.angle_beta   90.00
_cell.angle_gamma   90.00
#
_symmetry.space_group_name_H-M   'P 1'
#
loop_
_entity.id
_entity.type
_entity.pdbx_description
1 polymer ?
#
loop_
_entity_poly.entity_id
_entity_poly.type
_entity_poly.pdbx_seq_one_letter_code
_entity_poly.pdbx_strand_id
1 'polypeptide(L)'
;MGLFSRISNIFKAKVNDTLDNVENPIQLLDQKIRDMEENLNKAKLSSAQILGNVHEIEKKMNISKKESADYDEKVKLALSKGNEELAKKALQRKLELDKKYESLKSSYNEAAAKAEHIKKNLRALEEEIEKTRHYRDEAAARFNNAEASKKVNEILANVQTKNNSISIDDIERKIQRKESLAEGLGELKDIDNLDKEFEALESVDLDLELEKYKNKQ
;
A
#
# COMPACT_ATOMS: atom_id res chain seq x y z
N MET A 1 -2.73 -17.88 -23.96
CA MET A 1 -1.82 -18.40 -22.92
C MET A 1 -1.18 -17.21 -22.19
N GLY A 2 -1.79 -16.81 -21.07
CA GLY A 2 -1.50 -15.54 -20.39
C GLY A 2 -0.27 -15.59 -19.48
N LEU A 3 0.31 -14.43 -19.22
CA LEU A 3 1.45 -14.18 -18.32
C LEU A 3 1.33 -14.92 -16.97
N PHE A 4 0.10 -15.12 -16.48
CA PHE A 4 -0.24 -15.86 -15.26
C PHE A 4 0.24 -17.32 -15.25
N SER A 5 0.28 -18.02 -16.39
CA SER A 5 0.78 -19.41 -16.43
C SER A 5 2.31 -19.49 -16.35
N ARG A 6 3.01 -18.43 -16.75
CA ARG A 6 4.48 -18.34 -16.66
C ARG A 6 4.93 -18.10 -15.22
N ILE A 7 4.17 -17.33 -14.43
CA ILE A 7 4.45 -17.10 -13.01
C ILE A 7 4.20 -18.38 -12.18
N SER A 8 3.11 -19.11 -12.46
CA SER A 8 2.81 -20.39 -11.79
C SER A 8 3.86 -21.49 -12.06
N ASN A 9 4.40 -21.55 -13.29
CA ASN A 9 5.40 -22.55 -13.65
C ASN A 9 6.79 -22.28 -13.05
N ILE A 10 7.15 -21.02 -12.77
CA ILE A 10 8.40 -20.70 -12.06
C ILE A 10 8.35 -21.21 -10.61
N PHE A 11 7.17 -21.21 -9.98
CA PHE A 11 6.99 -21.75 -8.64
C PHE A 11 7.07 -23.28 -8.60
N LYS A 12 6.44 -24.00 -9.54
CA LYS A 12 6.50 -25.48 -9.55
C LYS A 12 7.90 -26.04 -9.82
N ALA A 13 8.74 -25.35 -10.59
CA ALA A 13 10.07 -25.85 -10.94
C ALA A 13 11.13 -25.63 -9.85
N LYS A 14 10.89 -24.75 -8.86
CA LYS A 14 11.88 -24.41 -7.82
C LYS A 14 11.57 -24.95 -6.41
N VAL A 15 10.39 -25.58 -6.25
CA VAL A 15 9.97 -26.19 -4.97
C VAL A 15 10.63 -27.56 -4.72
N ASN A 16 11.24 -28.18 -5.74
CA ASN A 16 11.84 -29.51 -5.57
C ASN A 16 13.28 -29.49 -5.01
N ASP A 17 13.97 -28.34 -4.96
CA ASP A 17 15.40 -28.25 -4.61
C ASP A 17 15.76 -27.21 -3.53
N THR A 18 14.79 -26.46 -2.99
CA THR A 18 15.05 -25.42 -1.97
C THR A 18 14.28 -25.58 -0.67
N LEU A 19 13.49 -26.66 -0.53
CA LEU A 19 12.68 -26.89 0.66
C LEU A 19 13.51 -27.15 1.93
N ASP A 20 14.75 -27.61 1.76
CA ASP A 20 15.63 -27.95 2.89
C ASP A 20 16.45 -26.77 3.45
N ASN A 21 16.44 -25.59 2.79
CA ASN A 21 17.30 -24.45 3.17
C ASN A 21 16.55 -23.15 3.49
N VAL A 22 15.21 -23.15 3.49
CA VAL A 22 14.46 -21.99 3.97
C VAL A 22 14.03 -22.22 5.41
N GLU A 23 14.86 -21.75 6.34
CA GLU A 23 14.66 -21.88 7.79
C GLU A 23 13.36 -21.26 8.31
N ASN A 24 12.75 -20.30 7.59
CA ASN A 24 11.53 -19.64 8.06
C ASN A 24 10.50 -19.37 6.92
N PRO A 25 9.34 -20.06 6.92
CA PRO A 25 8.30 -19.86 5.92
C PRO A 25 7.66 -18.45 5.97
N ILE A 26 7.76 -17.75 7.10
CA ILE A 26 7.23 -16.38 7.25
C ILE A 26 8.08 -15.39 6.45
N GLN A 27 9.40 -15.55 6.44
CA GLN A 27 10.29 -14.68 5.67
C GLN A 27 10.04 -14.80 4.15
N LEU A 28 9.68 -15.99 3.67
CA LEU A 28 9.27 -16.19 2.27
C LEU A 28 7.96 -15.47 1.95
N LEU A 29 6.99 -15.51 2.87
CA LEU A 29 5.73 -14.79 2.71
C LEU A 29 5.94 -13.27 2.71
N ASP A 30 6.80 -12.75 3.59
CA ASP A 30 7.15 -11.34 3.62
C ASP A 30 7.86 -10.91 2.33
N GLN A 31 8.77 -11.74 1.79
CA GLN A 31 9.40 -11.48 0.50
C GLN A 31 8.37 -11.46 -0.64
N LYS A 32 7.46 -12.43 -0.65
CA LYS A 32 6.39 -12.48 -1.64
C LYS A 32 5.50 -11.23 -1.60
N ILE A 33 5.14 -10.76 -0.39
CA ILE A 33 4.35 -9.54 -0.23
C ILE A 33 5.12 -8.33 -0.79
N ARG A 34 6.42 -8.19 -0.49
CA ARG A 34 7.27 -7.12 -1.07
C ARG A 34 7.31 -7.17 -2.59
N ASP A 35 7.50 -8.34 -3.18
CA ASP A 35 7.53 -8.51 -4.64
C ASP A 35 6.17 -8.16 -5.28
N MET A 36 5.06 -8.52 -4.62
CA MET A 36 3.71 -8.19 -5.08
C MET A 36 3.46 -6.67 -5.01
N GLU A 37 3.90 -6.00 -3.94
CA GLU A 37 3.81 -4.55 -3.78
C GLU A 37 4.65 -3.79 -4.82
N GLU A 38 5.88 -4.26 -5.09
CA GLU A 38 6.73 -3.67 -6.12
C GLU A 38 6.08 -3.79 -7.50
N ASN A 39 5.53 -4.98 -7.81
CA ASN A 39 4.80 -5.21 -9.06
C ASN A 39 3.53 -4.36 -9.16
N LEU A 40 2.80 -4.17 -8.06
CA LEU A 40 1.66 -3.27 -8.01
C LEU A 40 2.08 -1.83 -8.32
N ASN A 41 3.19 -1.37 -7.74
CA ASN A 41 3.69 -0.02 -8.00
C ASN A 41 4.10 0.17 -9.47
N LYS A 42 4.84 -0.79 -10.04
CA LYS A 42 5.18 -0.79 -11.48
C LYS A 42 3.93 -0.80 -12.36
N ALA A 43 2.93 -1.60 -12.01
CA ALA A 43 1.66 -1.65 -12.72
C ALA A 43 0.92 -0.32 -12.62
N LYS A 44 0.88 0.34 -11.45
CA LYS A 44 0.28 1.67 -11.27
C LYS A 44 0.95 2.72 -12.14
N LEU A 45 2.29 2.76 -12.19
CA LEU A 45 3.03 3.69 -13.04
C LEU A 45 2.73 3.48 -14.53
N SER A 46 2.78 2.23 -15.00
CA SER A 46 2.43 1.90 -16.39
C SER A 46 0.97 2.25 -16.73
N SER A 47 0.08 2.04 -15.76
CA SER A 47 -1.35 2.36 -15.90
C SER A 47 -1.60 3.86 -15.97
N ALA A 48 -0.86 4.66 -15.21
CA ALA A 48 -0.99 6.12 -15.22
C ALA A 48 -0.71 6.69 -16.62
N GLN A 49 0.27 6.14 -17.35
CA GLN A 49 0.55 6.56 -18.72
C GLN A 49 -0.60 6.22 -19.68
N ILE A 50 -1.22 5.04 -19.52
CA ILE A 50 -2.37 4.63 -20.34
C ILE A 50 -3.59 5.49 -20.03
N LEU A 51 -3.87 5.76 -18.75
CA LEU A 51 -4.95 6.65 -18.32
C LEU A 51 -4.73 8.09 -18.82
N GLY A 52 -3.47 8.56 -18.80
CA GLY A 52 -3.08 9.85 -19.37
C GLY A 52 -3.41 9.94 -20.85
N ASN A 53 -3.09 8.91 -21.63
CA ASN A 53 -3.45 8.86 -23.05
C ASN A 53 -4.97 8.87 -23.28
N VAL A 54 -5.75 8.19 -22.43
CA VAL A 54 -7.22 8.25 -22.48
C VAL A 54 -7.71 9.68 -22.27
N HIS A 55 -7.21 10.38 -21.25
CA HIS A 55 -7.56 11.78 -20.99
C HIS A 55 -7.14 12.71 -22.12
N GLU A 56 -5.99 12.46 -22.76
CA GLU A 56 -5.54 13.26 -23.90
C GLU A 56 -6.49 13.09 -25.11
N ILE A 57 -6.89 11.85 -25.42
CA ILE A 57 -7.86 11.56 -26.48
C ILE A 57 -9.21 12.19 -26.16
N GLU A 58 -9.68 12.07 -24.92
CA GLU A 58 -10.92 12.69 -24.46
C GLU A 58 -10.87 14.21 -24.60
N LYS A 59 -9.76 14.85 -24.22
CA LYS A 59 -9.56 16.29 -24.39
C LYS A 59 -9.63 16.69 -25.86
N LYS A 60 -8.91 15.97 -26.75
CA LYS A 60 -8.95 16.22 -28.20
C LYS A 60 -10.36 16.05 -28.77
N MET A 61 -11.07 15.02 -28.32
CA MET A 61 -12.45 14.74 -28.71
C MET A 61 -13.37 15.90 -28.30
N ASN A 62 -13.29 16.35 -27.05
CA ASN A 62 -14.09 17.46 -26.52
C ASN A 62 -13.78 18.79 -27.23
N ILE A 63 -12.51 19.05 -27.57
CA ILE A 63 -12.12 20.21 -28.38
C ILE A 63 -12.78 20.15 -29.75
N SER A 64 -12.68 19.03 -30.49
CA SER A 64 -13.29 18.90 -31.82
C SER A 64 -14.82 19.01 -31.76
N LYS A 65 -15.46 18.50 -30.70
CA LYS A 65 -16.90 18.68 -30.46
C LYS A 65 -17.27 20.14 -30.28
N LYS A 66 -16.49 20.88 -29.48
CA LYS A 66 -16.72 22.30 -29.22
C LYS A 66 -16.50 23.13 -30.49
N GLU A 67 -15.41 22.89 -31.22
CA GLU A 67 -15.15 23.56 -32.48
C GLU A 67 -16.28 23.29 -33.50
N SER A 68 -16.79 22.06 -33.59
CA SER A 68 -17.93 21.74 -34.45
C SER A 68 -19.17 22.56 -34.08
N ALA A 69 -19.49 22.68 -32.79
CA ALA A 69 -20.59 23.52 -32.31
C ALA A 69 -20.39 25.00 -32.67
N ASP A 70 -19.17 25.54 -32.51
CA ASP A 70 -18.86 26.91 -32.89
C ASP A 70 -19.04 27.14 -34.41
N TYR A 71 -18.68 26.17 -35.25
CA TYR A 71 -18.93 26.25 -36.69
C TYR A 71 -20.41 26.10 -37.04
N ASP A 72 -21.19 25.34 -36.28
CA ASP A 72 -22.65 25.27 -36.43
C ASP A 72 -23.31 26.64 -36.19
N GLU A 73 -22.88 27.37 -35.16
CA GLU A 73 -23.33 28.74 -34.91
C GLU A 73 -22.92 29.70 -36.04
N LYS A 74 -21.70 29.57 -36.57
CA LYS A 74 -21.23 30.36 -37.72
C LYS A 74 -22.05 30.08 -38.99
N VAL A 75 -22.46 28.84 -39.22
CA VAL A 75 -23.36 28.48 -40.33
C VAL A 75 -24.70 29.19 -40.17
N LYS A 76 -25.32 29.11 -38.98
CA LYS A 76 -26.60 29.78 -38.69
C LYS A 76 -26.49 31.30 -38.87
N LEU A 77 -25.40 31.90 -38.40
CA LEU A 77 -25.14 33.33 -38.55
C LEU A 77 -24.97 33.73 -40.03
N ALA A 78 -24.20 32.97 -40.81
CA ALA A 78 -24.01 33.26 -42.23
C ALA A 78 -25.32 33.16 -43.03
N LEU A 79 -26.15 32.15 -42.73
CA LEU A 79 -27.48 32.00 -43.32
C LEU A 79 -28.42 33.14 -42.93
N SER A 80 -28.41 33.58 -41.67
CA SER A 80 -29.22 34.72 -41.21
C SER A 80 -28.88 36.04 -41.93
N LYS A 81 -27.64 36.16 -42.42
CA LYS A 81 -27.15 37.31 -43.19
C LYS A 81 -27.26 37.11 -44.71
N GLY A 82 -27.89 36.03 -45.17
CA GLY A 82 -28.06 35.72 -46.59
C GLY A 82 -26.76 35.34 -47.33
N ASN A 83 -25.67 35.06 -46.62
CA ASN A 83 -24.40 34.70 -47.23
C ASN A 83 -24.23 33.17 -47.31
N GLU A 84 -24.84 32.58 -48.34
CA GLU A 84 -24.82 31.13 -48.54
C GLU A 84 -23.43 30.56 -48.81
N GLU A 85 -22.55 31.31 -49.49
CA GLU A 85 -21.20 30.84 -49.81
C GLU A 85 -20.37 30.66 -48.52
N LEU A 86 -20.47 31.64 -47.61
CA LEU A 86 -19.82 31.57 -46.29
C LEU A 86 -20.44 30.46 -45.42
N ALA A 87 -21.75 30.27 -45.49
CA ALA A 87 -22.44 29.19 -44.79
C ALA A 87 -21.97 27.80 -45.28
N LYS A 88 -21.80 27.61 -46.60
CA LYS A 88 -21.28 26.36 -47.17
C LYS A 88 -19.84 26.08 -46.72
N LYS A 89 -18.97 27.09 -46.70
CA LYS A 89 -17.57 26.95 -46.20
C LYS A 89 -17.54 26.57 -44.72
N ALA A 90 -18.34 27.24 -43.89
CA ALA A 90 -18.44 26.92 -42.46
C ALA A 90 -19.02 25.51 -42.22
N LEU A 91 -20.01 25.10 -43.01
CA LEU A 91 -20.61 23.77 -42.93
C LEU A 91 -19.62 22.67 -43.32
N GLN A 92 -18.82 22.88 -44.38
CA GLN A 92 -17.78 21.94 -44.75
C GLN A 92 -16.79 21.74 -43.60
N ARG A 93 -16.38 22.83 -42.93
CA ARG A 93 -15.45 22.74 -41.80
C ARG A 93 -16.06 22.03 -40.58
N LYS A 94 -17.35 22.28 -40.31
CA LYS A 94 -18.12 21.54 -39.30
C LYS A 94 -18.11 20.03 -39.59
N LEU A 95 -18.42 19.63 -40.82
CA LEU A 95 -18.46 18.21 -41.20
C LEU A 95 -17.10 17.52 -41.06
N GLU A 96 -16.01 18.22 -41.33
CA GLU A 96 -14.65 17.71 -41.09
C GLU A 96 -14.38 17.50 -39.59
N LEU A 97 -14.80 18.43 -38.74
CA LEU A 97 -14.67 18.33 -37.29
C LEU A 97 -15.56 17.23 -36.71
N ASP A 98 -16.78 17.05 -37.23
CA ASP A 98 -17.68 15.95 -36.83
C ASP A 98 -17.07 14.58 -37.17
N LYS A 99 -16.49 14.43 -38.37
CA LYS A 99 -15.77 13.20 -38.74
C LYS A 99 -14.57 12.95 -37.82
N LYS A 100 -13.81 14.00 -37.50
CA LYS A 100 -12.69 13.91 -36.55
C LYS A 100 -13.16 13.51 -35.15
N TYR A 101 -14.27 14.09 -34.68
CA TYR A 101 -14.89 13.74 -33.40
C TYR A 101 -15.28 12.27 -33.35
N GLU A 102 -15.99 11.75 -34.36
CA GLU A 102 -16.41 10.34 -34.38
C GLU A 102 -15.20 9.38 -34.42
N SER A 103 -14.14 9.72 -35.16
CA SER A 103 -12.89 8.95 -35.13
C SER A 103 -12.26 8.95 -33.73
N LEU A 104 -12.12 10.11 -33.10
CA LEU A 104 -11.57 10.24 -31.74
C LEU A 104 -12.43 9.53 -30.69
N LYS A 105 -13.76 9.54 -30.85
CA LYS A 105 -14.71 8.85 -29.99
C LYS A 105 -14.54 7.32 -30.06
N SER A 106 -14.33 6.76 -31.25
CA SER A 106 -14.01 5.34 -31.39
C SER A 106 -12.70 5.00 -30.67
N SER A 107 -11.64 5.78 -30.89
CA SER A 107 -10.36 5.59 -30.20
C SER A 107 -10.47 5.75 -28.68
N TYR A 108 -11.28 6.71 -28.22
CA TYR A 108 -11.56 6.91 -26.80
C TYR A 108 -12.24 5.69 -26.19
N ASN A 109 -13.29 5.15 -26.83
CA ASN A 109 -14.01 3.98 -26.32
C ASN A 109 -13.11 2.76 -26.17
N GLU A 110 -12.25 2.50 -27.16
CA GLU A 110 -11.26 1.41 -27.09
C GLU A 110 -10.25 1.62 -25.97
N ALA A 111 -9.71 2.84 -25.84
CA ALA A 111 -8.72 3.16 -24.82
C ALA A 111 -9.34 3.13 -23.41
N ALA A 112 -10.57 3.63 -23.24
CA ALA A 112 -11.32 3.61 -22.00
C ALA A 112 -11.63 2.17 -21.55
N ALA A 113 -12.03 1.29 -22.48
CA ALA A 113 -12.24 -0.12 -22.16
C ALA A 113 -10.95 -0.80 -21.65
N LYS A 114 -9.80 -0.53 -22.30
CA LYS A 114 -8.49 -1.03 -21.85
C LYS A 114 -8.14 -0.47 -20.46
N ALA A 115 -8.36 0.82 -20.23
CA ALA A 115 -8.11 1.44 -18.94
C ALA A 115 -8.98 0.86 -17.82
N GLU A 116 -10.25 0.57 -18.08
CA GLU A 116 -11.13 -0.12 -17.12
C GLU A 116 -10.64 -1.53 -16.79
N HIS A 117 -10.20 -2.31 -17.78
CA HIS A 117 -9.59 -3.61 -17.52
C HIS A 117 -8.34 -3.51 -16.64
N ILE A 118 -7.49 -2.51 -16.88
CA ILE A 118 -6.29 -2.27 -16.09
C ILE A 118 -6.66 -1.90 -14.65
N LYS A 119 -7.62 -0.99 -14.44
CA LYS A 119 -8.11 -0.63 -13.09
C LYS A 119 -8.63 -1.86 -12.33
N LYS A 120 -9.40 -2.73 -13.00
CA LYS A 120 -9.90 -3.98 -12.40
C LYS A 120 -8.75 -4.90 -11.98
N ASN A 121 -7.74 -5.07 -12.84
CA ASN A 121 -6.58 -5.90 -12.54
C ASN A 121 -5.75 -5.33 -11.37
N LEU A 122 -5.61 -3.99 -11.29
CA LEU A 122 -4.93 -3.34 -10.16
C LEU A 122 -5.67 -3.58 -8.85
N ARG A 123 -7.00 -3.44 -8.82
CA ARG A 123 -7.81 -3.74 -7.63
C ARG A 123 -7.70 -5.20 -7.22
N ALA A 124 -7.75 -6.13 -8.18
CA ALA A 124 -7.57 -7.55 -7.90
C ALA A 124 -6.18 -7.83 -7.30
N LEU A 125 -5.12 -7.16 -7.79
CA LEU A 125 -3.78 -7.31 -7.24
C LEU A 125 -3.68 -6.75 -5.81
N GLU A 126 -4.33 -5.61 -5.53
CA GLU A 126 -4.43 -5.05 -4.18
C GLU A 126 -5.15 -6.01 -3.22
N GLU A 127 -6.29 -6.57 -3.63
CA GLU A 127 -7.03 -7.55 -2.83
C GLU A 127 -6.20 -8.82 -2.55
N GLU A 128 -5.44 -9.31 -3.53
CA GLU A 128 -4.58 -10.48 -3.34
C GLU A 128 -3.38 -10.19 -2.42
N ILE A 129 -2.85 -8.96 -2.42
CA ILE A 129 -1.82 -8.54 -1.45
C ILE A 129 -2.39 -8.57 -0.04
N GLU A 130 -3.59 -8.02 0.18
CA GLU A 130 -4.24 -8.03 1.49
C GLU A 130 -4.56 -9.45 1.98
N LYS A 131 -5.09 -10.31 1.11
CA LYS A 131 -5.27 -11.73 1.44
C LYS A 131 -3.96 -12.41 1.82
N THR A 132 -2.87 -12.11 1.11
CA THR A 132 -1.56 -12.68 1.39
C THR A 132 -1.00 -12.18 2.72
N ARG A 133 -1.23 -10.91 3.08
CA ARG A 133 -0.87 -10.34 4.38
C ARG A 133 -1.63 -11.03 5.52
N HIS A 134 -2.94 -11.20 5.39
CA HIS A 134 -3.74 -11.94 6.37
C HIS A 134 -3.29 -13.38 6.53
N TYR A 135 -3.02 -14.08 5.42
CA TYR A 135 -2.48 -15.44 5.47
C TYR A 135 -1.11 -15.49 6.17
N ARG A 136 -0.26 -14.50 5.92
CA ARG A 136 1.05 -14.36 6.58
C ARG A 136 0.91 -14.14 8.08
N ASP A 137 -0.04 -13.32 8.53
CA ASP A 137 -0.31 -13.09 9.96
C ASP A 137 -0.80 -14.37 10.66
N GLU A 138 -1.74 -15.07 10.02
CA GLU A 138 -2.26 -16.36 10.51
C GLU A 138 -1.16 -17.43 10.56
N ALA A 139 -0.34 -17.52 9.50
CA ALA A 139 0.78 -18.44 9.43
C ALA A 139 1.84 -18.13 10.51
N ALA A 140 2.13 -16.85 10.76
CA ALA A 140 3.08 -16.44 11.79
C ALA A 140 2.59 -16.82 13.19
N ALA A 141 1.30 -16.61 13.49
CA ALA A 141 0.70 -17.02 14.77
C ALA A 141 0.77 -18.55 14.95
N ARG A 142 0.45 -19.32 13.90
CA ARG A 142 0.54 -20.79 13.93
C ARG A 142 1.98 -21.28 14.08
N PHE A 143 2.91 -20.67 13.36
CA PHE A 143 4.34 -21.00 13.45
C PHE A 143 4.89 -20.74 14.85
N ASN A 144 4.58 -19.59 15.44
CA ASN A 144 4.97 -19.26 16.82
C ASN A 144 4.38 -20.25 17.84
N ASN A 145 3.12 -20.65 17.68
CA ASN A 145 2.48 -21.65 18.54
C ASN A 145 3.10 -23.04 18.39
N ALA A 146 3.43 -23.43 17.15
CA ALA A 146 4.09 -24.70 16.86
C ALA A 146 5.52 -24.74 17.42
N GLU A 147 6.30 -23.68 17.25
CA GLU A 147 7.63 -23.51 17.85
C GLU A 147 7.57 -23.51 19.38
N ALA A 148 6.59 -22.81 19.98
CA ALA A 148 6.38 -22.84 21.42
C ALA A 148 6.04 -24.25 21.91
N SER A 149 5.16 -24.96 21.21
CA SER A 149 4.77 -26.35 21.52
C SER A 149 5.94 -27.32 21.36
N LYS A 150 6.73 -27.18 20.29
CA LYS A 150 7.96 -27.96 20.07
C LYS A 150 8.97 -27.71 21.17
N LYS A 151 9.20 -26.46 21.57
CA LYS A 151 10.11 -26.10 22.66
C LYS A 151 9.65 -26.64 24.01
N VAL A 152 8.35 -26.61 24.29
CA VAL A 152 7.76 -27.24 25.49
C VAL A 152 7.96 -28.76 25.44
N ASN A 153 7.69 -29.40 24.30
CA ASN A 153 7.90 -30.84 24.13
C ASN A 153 9.38 -31.24 24.21
N GLU A 154 10.30 -30.44 23.69
CA GLU A 154 11.75 -30.66 23.82
C GLU A 154 12.20 -30.50 25.28
N ILE A 155 11.65 -29.53 26.02
CA ILE A 155 11.88 -29.41 27.46
C ILE A 155 11.35 -30.65 28.17
N LEU A 156 10.11 -31.08 27.90
CA LEU A 156 9.52 -32.27 28.51
C LEU A 156 10.27 -33.56 28.14
N ALA A 157 10.72 -33.72 26.90
CA ALA A 157 11.51 -34.86 26.45
C ALA A 157 12.91 -34.87 27.07
N ASN A 158 13.56 -33.71 27.19
CA ASN A 158 14.84 -33.56 27.92
C ASN A 158 14.68 -33.81 29.43
N VAL A 159 13.51 -33.50 29.99
CA VAL A 159 13.13 -33.83 31.37
C VAL A 159 12.91 -35.35 31.52
N GLN A 160 12.30 -36.02 30.54
CA GLN A 160 12.04 -37.46 30.58
C GLN A 160 13.29 -38.32 30.29
N THR A 161 14.25 -37.83 29.50
CA THR A 161 15.47 -38.57 29.15
C THR A 161 16.60 -38.46 30.17
N LYS A 162 16.51 -37.54 31.13
CA LYS A 162 17.39 -37.51 32.30
C LYS A 162 16.61 -38.00 33.52
N ASN A 163 16.91 -39.23 33.95
CA ASN A 163 16.53 -39.77 35.26
C ASN A 163 17.18 -38.94 36.39
N ASN A 164 16.72 -37.72 36.61
CA ASN A 164 17.02 -36.95 37.80
C ASN A 164 15.79 -36.16 38.19
N SER A 165 15.29 -36.48 39.39
CA SER A 165 14.28 -35.74 40.15
C SER A 165 14.42 -34.24 39.95
N ILE A 166 13.56 -33.64 39.12
CA ILE A 166 13.34 -32.20 39.17
C ILE A 166 12.43 -31.97 40.37
N SER A 167 13.04 -31.56 41.47
CA SER A 167 12.31 -31.12 42.65
C SER A 167 11.48 -29.89 42.28
N ILE A 168 10.26 -29.83 42.81
CA ILE A 168 9.30 -28.73 42.62
C ILE A 168 9.95 -27.35 42.86
N ASP A 169 10.94 -27.27 43.75
CA ASP A 169 11.79 -26.10 44.03
C ASP A 169 12.50 -25.49 42.80
N ASP A 170 12.84 -26.26 41.76
CA ASP A 170 13.52 -25.73 40.56
C ASP A 170 12.55 -25.11 39.56
N ILE A 171 11.30 -25.60 39.55
CA ILE A 171 10.19 -25.00 38.81
C ILE A 171 9.76 -23.72 39.53
N GLU A 172 9.65 -23.77 40.86
CA GLU A 172 9.31 -22.64 41.71
C GLU A 172 10.37 -21.52 41.62
N ARG A 173 11.68 -21.85 41.62
CA ARG A 173 12.75 -20.86 41.37
C ARG A 173 12.74 -20.24 39.98
N LYS A 174 12.30 -20.97 38.94
CA LYS A 174 12.18 -20.41 37.58
C LYS A 174 10.95 -19.53 37.42
N ILE A 175 9.84 -19.89 38.06
CA ILE A 175 8.62 -19.07 38.12
C ILE A 175 8.92 -17.80 38.90
N GLN A 176 9.53 -17.91 40.09
CA GLN A 176 9.95 -16.78 40.91
C GLN A 176 10.94 -15.86 40.18
N ARG A 177 11.92 -16.39 39.43
CA ARG A 177 12.80 -15.55 38.59
C ARG A 177 12.07 -14.81 37.47
N LYS A 178 11.02 -15.40 36.89
CA LYS A 178 10.21 -14.73 35.86
C LYS A 178 9.24 -13.72 36.47
N GLU A 179 8.67 -14.00 37.64
CA GLU A 179 7.82 -13.08 38.39
C GLU A 179 8.63 -11.89 38.88
N SER A 180 9.82 -12.10 39.48
CA SER A 180 10.70 -11.00 39.89
C SER A 180 11.25 -10.19 38.71
N LEU A 181 11.40 -10.77 37.52
CA LEU A 181 11.80 -10.04 36.32
C LEU A 181 10.63 -9.25 35.70
N ALA A 182 9.39 -9.75 35.83
CA ALA A 182 8.19 -9.02 35.46
C ALA A 182 7.85 -7.90 36.46
N GLU A 183 8.06 -8.12 37.76
CA GLU A 183 7.93 -7.11 38.82
C GLU A 183 9.03 -6.05 38.70
N GLY A 184 10.29 -6.43 38.47
CA GLY A 184 11.38 -5.48 38.25
C GLY A 184 11.24 -4.65 36.95
N LEU A 185 10.65 -5.23 35.89
CA LEU A 185 10.27 -4.47 34.70
C LEU A 185 9.03 -3.59 34.91
N GLY A 186 8.17 -3.94 35.87
CA GLY A 186 7.06 -3.11 36.36
C GLY A 186 7.57 -1.90 37.16
N GLU A 187 8.53 -2.11 38.06
CA GLU A 187 9.20 -1.03 38.81
C GLU A 187 10.05 -0.14 37.88
N LEU A 188 10.68 -0.67 36.84
CA LEU A 188 11.34 0.14 35.80
C LEU A 188 10.37 1.01 34.99
N LYS A 189 9.08 0.65 34.95
CA LYS A 189 8.01 1.46 34.33
C LYS A 189 7.55 2.62 35.22
N ASP A 190 7.81 2.55 36.52
CA ASP A 190 7.65 3.66 37.49
C ASP A 190 8.94 4.51 37.64
N ILE A 191 10.07 4.07 37.08
CA ILE A 191 11.36 4.81 37.09
C ILE A 191 11.49 5.80 35.92
N ASP A 192 10.58 5.79 34.94
CA ASP A 192 10.54 6.75 33.83
C ASP A 192 9.87 8.11 34.19
N ASN A 193 9.73 8.41 35.49
CA ASN A 193 9.21 9.70 35.99
C ASN A 193 10.31 10.69 36.45
N LEU A 194 11.60 10.30 36.38
CA LEU A 194 12.70 11.17 36.79
C LEU A 194 13.05 12.20 35.70
N ASP A 195 12.96 11.84 34.42
CA ASP A 195 13.29 12.75 33.31
C ASP A 195 12.25 13.89 33.16
N LYS A 196 11.00 13.68 33.58
CA LYS A 196 9.98 14.75 33.67
C LYS A 196 10.17 15.69 34.88
N GLU A 197 10.76 15.20 35.97
CA GLU A 197 11.11 16.04 37.13
C GLU A 197 12.33 16.93 36.86
N PHE A 198 13.25 16.53 35.97
CA PHE A 198 14.36 17.37 35.55
C PHE A 198 13.95 18.44 34.51
N GLU A 199 13.03 18.14 33.59
CA GLU A 199 12.47 19.14 32.65
C GLU A 199 11.67 20.24 33.37
N ALA A 200 11.06 19.95 34.53
CA ALA A 200 10.35 20.91 35.37
C ALA A 200 11.29 21.78 36.25
N LEU A 201 12.57 21.42 36.37
CA LEU A 201 13.59 22.16 37.13
C LEU A 201 14.42 23.12 36.26
N GLU A 202 14.24 23.10 34.94
CA GLU A 202 14.98 23.95 34.00
C GLU A 202 14.16 25.15 33.45
N SER A 203 12.88 25.29 33.82
CA SER A 203 12.13 26.54 33.58
C SER A 203 12.47 27.58 34.66
N VAL A 204 13.57 28.30 34.42
CA VAL A 204 13.97 29.52 35.11
C VAL A 204 12.77 30.45 35.32
N ASP A 205 12.41 30.64 36.58
CA ASP A 205 11.36 31.54 37.03
C ASP A 205 11.88 32.98 36.98
N LEU A 206 11.79 33.59 35.79
CA LEU A 206 12.14 34.97 35.47
C LEU A 206 11.44 36.01 36.37
N ASP A 207 10.43 35.61 37.14
CA ASP A 207 9.71 36.47 38.08
C ASP A 207 10.48 36.72 39.39
N LEU A 208 11.36 35.78 39.83
CA LEU A 208 12.22 35.97 41.01
C LEU A 208 13.38 36.96 40.77
N GLU A 209 13.78 37.16 39.51
CA GLU A 209 14.84 38.12 39.15
C GLU A 209 14.33 39.56 39.04
N LEU A 210 13.01 39.75 38.85
CA LEU A 210 12.36 41.06 38.78
C LEU A 210 12.12 41.69 40.17
N GLU A 211 11.93 40.87 41.22
CA GLU A 211 11.78 41.38 42.60
C GLU A 211 13.10 41.92 43.18
N LYS A 212 14.26 41.40 42.75
CA LYS A 212 15.57 41.92 43.19
C LYS A 212 15.86 43.33 42.67
N TYR A 213 15.20 43.78 41.61
CA TYR A 213 15.29 45.16 41.11
C TYR A 213 14.32 46.14 41.78
N LYS A 214 13.25 45.66 42.45
CA LYS A 214 12.26 46.53 43.11
C LYS A 214 12.56 46.87 44.58
N ASN A 215 13.41 46.08 45.26
CA ASN A 215 13.78 46.35 46.66
C ASN A 215 15.15 47.01 46.84
N LYS A 216 15.64 47.72 45.82
CA LYS A 216 16.78 48.64 45.93
C LYS A 216 16.30 50.09 45.79
N GLN A 217 15.53 50.54 46.78
CA GLN A 217 15.44 51.93 47.23
C GLN A 217 15.69 51.97 48.72
#